data_AF-A0A845M1F6-F1
#
_entry.id   AF-A0A845M1F6-F1
#
_cell.length_a   1.000
_cell.length_b   1.000
_cell.length_c   1.000
_cell.angle_alpha   90.00
_cell.angle_beta   90.00
_cell.angle_gamma   90.00
#
_symmetry.space_group_name_H-M   'P 1'
#
loop_
_entity.id
_entity.type
_entity.pdbx_description
1 polymer ?
#
loop_
_entity_poly.entity_id
_entity_poly.type
_entity_poly.pdbx_seq_one_letter_code
_entity_poly.pdbx_strand_id
1 'polypeptide(L)'
;MVFRSKMFKLLVLAGLVFNLTACGTAEKQTTEAPVSTPAPEISAEAEQAELEWDIQPPLGIVKGDYYSIEERFRQGHLGILEIVKQDDKLVYIEFNEMTRPNYYERYFQNVPKRLSEYNFSMGDKKGAAWVQSVVAVEKQMIEEQRVTGEFDTISGASNSVNQSMIPLAEKLAPLLDQPSAKKYYSIAEKLGGGLTGFVQVVIENGKITSVRYDEIFANTPEEIEDPALKAFYRQSKYESVEYQEPSRIGFNIQMDALNAKVVETQDLLDLNGLPSTDESGDYASSGFTIRNTAWDNYLKLAGTLLEEIKKDGALN
;
A
#
# COMPACT_ATOMS: atom_id res chain seq x y z
N MET A 1 5.22 56.81 -0.73
CA MET A 1 4.59 57.51 -1.85
C MET A 1 3.83 56.46 -2.66
N VAL A 2 2.59 56.09 -2.29
CA VAL A 2 1.30 56.62 -2.81
C VAL A 2 1.33 56.67 -4.36
N PHE A 3 0.60 55.84 -5.11
CA PHE A 3 -0.84 55.98 -5.35
C PHE A 3 -1.53 54.71 -5.88
N ARG A 4 -2.74 54.46 -5.37
CA ARG A 4 -3.85 53.68 -5.96
C ARG A 4 -4.49 54.47 -7.13
N SER A 5 -5.07 53.81 -8.14
CA SER A 5 -6.29 54.28 -8.84
C SER A 5 -6.84 53.17 -9.75
N LYS A 6 -7.95 52.51 -9.39
CA LYS A 6 -9.36 52.74 -9.77
C LYS A 6 -9.81 52.17 -11.14
N MET A 7 -10.57 51.10 -11.00
CA MET A 7 -11.76 50.65 -11.74
C MET A 7 -12.54 51.74 -12.51
N PHE A 8 -12.96 51.45 -13.75
CA PHE A 8 -14.18 52.03 -14.34
C PHE A 8 -14.81 51.05 -15.36
N LYS A 9 -16.13 50.83 -15.21
CA LYS A 9 -17.03 50.09 -16.11
C LYS A 9 -17.55 51.02 -17.21
N LEU A 10 -17.85 50.49 -18.41
CA LEU A 10 -19.11 50.82 -19.10
C LEU A 10 -19.43 49.85 -20.26
N LEU A 11 -20.69 49.38 -20.28
CA LEU A 11 -21.38 48.79 -21.43
C LEU A 11 -21.57 49.82 -22.55
N VAL A 12 -21.79 49.36 -23.80
CA VAL A 12 -23.04 49.57 -24.58
C VAL A 12 -22.97 48.84 -25.93
N LEU A 13 -24.17 48.43 -26.35
CA LEU A 13 -24.60 47.51 -27.40
C LEU A 13 -24.82 48.20 -28.77
N ALA A 14 -24.87 47.36 -29.82
CA ALA A 14 -25.77 47.41 -30.99
C ALA A 14 -25.25 47.98 -32.33
N GLY A 15 -25.55 47.19 -33.38
CA GLY A 15 -25.41 47.54 -34.80
C GLY A 15 -26.00 46.44 -35.68
N LEU A 16 -27.33 46.30 -35.64
CA LEU A 16 -28.13 45.42 -36.51
C LEU A 16 -28.46 46.18 -37.81
N VAL A 17 -28.26 45.57 -38.98
CA VAL A 17 -28.78 46.08 -40.27
C VAL A 17 -29.99 45.25 -40.67
N PHE A 18 -31.12 45.93 -40.80
CA PHE A 18 -32.40 45.44 -41.33
C PHE A 18 -32.40 45.45 -42.86
N ASN A 19 -33.09 44.48 -43.46
CA ASN A 19 -33.88 44.73 -44.67
C ASN A 19 -35.32 44.22 -44.44
N LEU A 20 -36.27 45.13 -44.63
CA LEU A 20 -37.73 44.91 -44.79
C LEU A 20 -37.97 44.21 -46.15
N THR A 21 -39.08 43.60 -46.57
CA THR A 21 -40.54 43.58 -46.28
C THR A 21 -41.02 42.29 -47.02
N ALA A 22 -42.03 41.50 -46.67
CA ALA A 22 -43.46 41.78 -46.68
C ALA A 22 -44.27 40.49 -46.40
N CYS A 23 -45.54 40.70 -46.06
CA CYS A 23 -46.58 39.77 -45.59
C CYS A 23 -46.81 38.47 -46.39
N GLY A 24 -47.19 37.42 -45.66
CA GLY A 24 -47.89 36.25 -46.19
C GLY A 24 -48.09 35.20 -45.12
N THR A 25 -49.30 35.10 -44.57
CA THR A 25 -49.67 34.09 -43.57
C THR A 25 -50.08 32.79 -44.26
N ALA A 26 -49.63 31.68 -43.65
CA ALA A 26 -50.14 30.30 -43.73
C ALA A 26 -49.71 29.42 -44.93
N GLU A 27 -48.72 28.56 -44.69
CA GLU A 27 -48.82 27.14 -45.07
C GLU A 27 -47.96 26.26 -44.14
N LYS A 28 -48.54 25.16 -43.63
CA LYS A 28 -47.87 24.16 -42.80
C LYS A 28 -46.82 23.43 -43.65
N GLN A 29 -45.56 23.42 -43.21
CA GLN A 29 -44.60 22.46 -43.72
C GLN A 29 -43.78 21.85 -42.59
N THR A 30 -44.06 20.57 -42.38
CA THR A 30 -43.36 19.60 -41.54
C THR A 30 -41.90 19.49 -42.00
N THR A 31 -40.96 19.66 -41.07
CA THR A 31 -39.59 19.13 -41.22
C THR A 31 -39.20 18.49 -39.89
N GLU A 32 -38.95 17.20 -39.96
CA GLU A 32 -38.63 16.31 -38.83
C GLU A 32 -37.27 16.68 -38.23
N ALA A 33 -37.23 16.82 -36.91
CA ALA A 33 -36.00 16.85 -36.15
C ALA A 33 -35.39 15.43 -36.09
N PRO A 34 -34.06 15.26 -36.16
CA PRO A 34 -33.44 13.95 -36.06
C PRO A 34 -33.71 13.36 -34.68
N VAL A 35 -34.23 12.13 -34.69
CA VAL A 35 -34.50 11.30 -33.51
C VAL A 35 -33.21 11.13 -32.72
N SER A 36 -33.18 11.63 -31.48
CA SER A 36 -32.14 11.29 -30.52
C SER A 36 -32.27 9.81 -30.17
N THR A 37 -31.35 8.99 -30.65
CA THR A 37 -31.21 7.61 -30.18
C THR A 37 -30.83 7.66 -28.69
N PRO A 38 -31.56 7.00 -27.78
CA PRO A 38 -31.10 6.85 -26.41
C PRO A 38 -29.76 6.09 -26.44
N ALA A 39 -28.79 6.57 -25.66
CA ALA A 39 -27.58 5.80 -25.41
C ALA A 39 -27.99 4.40 -24.89
N PRO A 40 -27.41 3.31 -25.38
CA PRO A 40 -27.71 2.00 -24.83
C PRO A 40 -27.26 2.00 -23.37
N GLU A 41 -28.21 1.80 -22.46
CA GLU A 41 -27.92 1.37 -21.10
C GLU A 41 -27.20 0.02 -21.21
N ILE A 42 -25.89 0.03 -21.00
CA ILE A 42 -25.13 -1.19 -20.83
C ILE A 42 -25.41 -1.68 -19.41
N SER A 43 -26.53 -2.38 -19.22
CA SER A 43 -26.67 -3.32 -18.12
C SER A 43 -25.88 -4.59 -18.49
N ALA A 44 -24.56 -4.48 -18.44
CA ALA A 44 -23.73 -5.66 -18.31
C ALA A 44 -23.58 -5.87 -16.81
N GLU A 45 -24.31 -6.83 -16.27
CA GLU A 45 -23.80 -7.62 -15.16
C GLU A 45 -22.49 -8.24 -15.67
N ALA A 46 -21.40 -7.48 -15.51
CA ALA A 46 -20.08 -8.06 -15.56
C ALA A 46 -20.09 -9.12 -14.48
N GLU A 47 -19.97 -10.38 -14.88
CA GLU A 47 -19.53 -11.46 -14.01
C GLU A 47 -18.30 -10.90 -13.29
N GLN A 48 -18.48 -10.47 -12.03
CA GLN A 48 -17.41 -9.90 -11.24
C GLN A 48 -16.40 -11.02 -11.08
N ALA A 49 -15.32 -10.94 -11.85
CA ALA A 49 -14.20 -11.86 -11.70
C ALA A 49 -13.82 -11.86 -10.22
N GLU A 50 -13.88 -13.02 -9.59
CA GLU A 50 -13.58 -13.14 -8.17
C GLU A 50 -12.16 -12.64 -7.94
N LEU A 51 -12.05 -11.62 -7.09
CA LEU A 51 -10.79 -11.01 -6.75
C LEU A 51 -9.99 -11.99 -5.89
N GLU A 52 -8.91 -12.55 -6.43
CA GLU A 52 -8.07 -13.53 -5.74
C GLU A 52 -6.60 -13.11 -5.74
N TRP A 53 -5.99 -13.11 -4.55
CA TRP A 53 -4.54 -12.98 -4.33
C TRP A 53 -4.19 -13.50 -2.93
N ASP A 54 -2.93 -13.86 -2.74
CA ASP A 54 -2.34 -14.18 -1.44
C ASP A 54 -1.49 -13.00 -0.97
N ILE A 55 -1.76 -12.48 0.22
CA ILE A 55 -1.00 -11.37 0.82
C ILE A 55 -0.13 -11.81 1.99
N GLN A 56 -0.17 -13.09 2.36
CA GLN A 56 0.51 -13.58 3.55
C GLN A 56 2.03 -13.63 3.33
N PRO A 57 2.83 -13.20 4.31
CA PRO A 57 4.28 -13.35 4.24
C PRO A 57 4.67 -14.83 4.36
N PRO A 58 5.86 -15.23 3.89
CA PRO A 58 6.37 -16.58 4.09
C PRO A 58 6.44 -16.92 5.58
N LEU A 59 5.81 -18.03 6.00
CA LEU A 59 5.86 -18.49 7.38
C LEU A 59 7.25 -18.99 7.77
N GLY A 60 7.60 -18.78 9.04
CA GLY A 60 8.94 -19.09 9.57
C GLY A 60 9.94 -17.98 9.27
N ILE A 61 11.23 -18.30 9.42
CA ILE A 61 12.31 -17.33 9.25
C ILE A 61 12.73 -17.24 7.78
N VAL A 62 12.83 -16.01 7.28
CA VAL A 62 13.53 -15.67 6.03
C VAL A 62 14.71 -14.78 6.37
N LYS A 63 15.87 -15.05 5.78
CA LYS A 63 17.06 -14.22 5.98
C LYS A 63 17.97 -14.22 4.77
N GLY A 64 18.81 -13.19 4.64
CA GLY A 64 19.81 -13.13 3.57
C GLY A 64 20.35 -11.74 3.31
N ASP A 65 21.05 -11.60 2.19
CA ASP A 65 21.52 -10.34 1.67
C ASP A 65 20.34 -9.51 1.18
N TYR A 66 20.29 -8.25 1.62
CA TYR A 66 19.16 -7.36 1.39
C TYR A 66 19.48 -6.29 0.36
N TYR A 67 18.57 -6.12 -0.59
CA TYR A 67 18.63 -5.11 -1.63
C TYR A 67 17.27 -4.42 -1.67
N SER A 68 17.28 -3.10 -1.54
CA SER A 68 16.05 -2.32 -1.66
C SER A 68 16.29 -1.04 -2.43
N ILE A 69 15.23 -0.63 -3.12
CA ILE A 69 15.18 0.64 -3.84
C ILE A 69 13.79 1.23 -3.73
N GLU A 70 13.75 2.54 -3.54
CA GLU A 70 12.53 3.32 -3.60
C GLU A 70 12.70 4.41 -4.66
N GLU A 71 11.72 4.56 -5.54
CA GLU A 71 11.76 5.62 -6.55
C GLU A 71 10.36 6.12 -6.90
N ARG A 72 10.26 7.43 -7.10
CA ARG A 72 9.03 8.03 -7.60
C ARG A 72 8.90 7.78 -9.09
N PHE A 73 7.74 7.29 -9.50
CA PHE A 73 7.38 7.07 -10.89
C PHE A 73 6.03 7.72 -11.20
N ARG A 74 5.76 7.91 -12.49
CA ARG A 74 4.62 8.71 -12.97
C ARG A 74 4.57 10.08 -12.27
N GLN A 75 3.38 10.65 -12.17
CA GLN A 75 3.09 11.93 -11.52
C GLN A 75 3.32 11.92 -9.97
N GLY A 76 4.18 11.04 -9.45
CA GLY A 76 4.65 11.09 -8.05
C GLY A 76 4.28 9.90 -7.18
N HIS A 77 3.81 8.77 -7.74
CA HIS A 77 3.64 7.53 -6.97
C HIS A 77 5.02 7.04 -6.53
N LEU A 78 5.15 6.39 -5.38
CA LEU A 78 6.43 5.86 -4.89
C LEU A 78 6.39 4.34 -4.97
N GLY A 79 7.24 3.76 -5.82
CA GLY A 79 7.45 2.31 -5.84
C GLY A 79 8.56 1.94 -4.88
N ILE A 80 8.38 0.85 -4.15
CA ILE A 80 9.33 0.32 -3.17
C ILE A 80 9.50 -1.15 -3.51
N LEU A 81 10.73 -1.55 -3.85
CA LEU A 81 11.06 -2.94 -4.16
C LEU A 81 12.13 -3.43 -3.17
N GLU A 82 11.85 -4.57 -2.55
CA GLU A 82 12.70 -5.26 -1.60
C GLU A 82 13.01 -6.67 -2.14
N ILE A 83 14.28 -7.06 -2.11
CA ILE A 83 14.77 -8.36 -2.59
C ILE A 83 15.74 -8.93 -1.57
N VAL A 84 15.56 -10.22 -1.24
CA VAL A 84 16.45 -10.96 -0.34
C VAL A 84 17.05 -12.15 -1.09
N LYS A 85 18.38 -12.24 -1.08
CA LYS A 85 19.12 -13.41 -1.57
C LYS A 85 19.73 -14.20 -0.43
N GLN A 86 19.57 -15.51 -0.45
CA GLN A 86 20.27 -16.44 0.44
C GLN A 86 20.94 -17.52 -0.41
N ASP A 87 22.25 -17.72 -0.24
CA ASP A 87 23.02 -18.72 -0.98
C ASP A 87 22.77 -18.68 -2.51
N ASP A 88 22.86 -17.47 -3.07
CA ASP A 88 22.57 -17.16 -4.47
C ASP A 88 21.12 -17.38 -4.96
N LYS A 89 20.20 -17.71 -4.07
CA LYS A 89 18.78 -17.86 -4.40
C LYS A 89 17.96 -16.67 -3.95
N LEU A 90 17.03 -16.24 -4.80
CA LEU A 90 15.97 -15.32 -4.42
C LEU A 90 15.04 -16.07 -3.46
N VAL A 91 14.94 -15.58 -2.22
CA VAL A 91 14.13 -16.21 -1.16
C VAL A 91 12.95 -15.34 -0.72
N TYR A 92 13.00 -14.04 -1.00
CA TYR A 92 11.89 -13.12 -0.77
C TYR A 92 12.00 -11.92 -1.69
N ILE A 93 10.86 -11.52 -2.24
CA ILE A 93 10.70 -10.33 -3.06
C ILE A 93 9.37 -9.71 -2.66
N GLU A 94 9.39 -8.41 -2.39
CA GLU A 94 8.17 -7.65 -2.13
C GLU A 94 8.22 -6.31 -2.83
N PHE A 95 7.16 -6.02 -3.58
CA PHE A 95 6.89 -4.73 -4.17
C PHE A 95 5.67 -4.11 -3.51
N ASN A 96 5.83 -2.86 -3.08
CA ASN A 96 4.73 -2.01 -2.66
C ASN A 96 4.73 -0.72 -3.48
N GLU A 97 3.57 -0.07 -3.54
CA GLU A 97 3.43 1.25 -4.13
C GLU A 97 2.64 2.14 -3.16
N MET A 98 3.20 3.28 -2.82
CA MET A 98 2.46 4.36 -2.18
C MET A 98 1.76 5.19 -3.26
N THR A 99 0.49 5.49 -3.04
CA THR A 99 -0.20 6.49 -3.84
C THR A 99 0.49 7.85 -3.71
N ARG A 100 0.46 8.64 -4.78
CA ARG A 100 1.12 9.95 -4.81
C ARG A 100 0.50 10.93 -3.79
N PRO A 101 1.25 11.95 -3.32
CA PRO A 101 0.75 12.93 -2.36
C PRO A 101 -0.49 13.71 -2.82
N ASN A 102 -0.62 13.92 -4.13
CA ASN A 102 -1.76 14.59 -4.76
C ASN A 102 -2.69 13.59 -5.49
N TYR A 103 -2.85 12.37 -4.94
CA TYR A 103 -3.80 11.40 -5.48
C TYR A 103 -5.20 12.01 -5.52
N TYR A 104 -5.97 11.69 -6.56
CA TYR A 104 -7.24 12.38 -6.84
C TYR A 104 -8.32 12.10 -5.79
N GLU A 105 -8.29 10.90 -5.22
CA GLU A 105 -9.14 10.51 -4.10
C GLU A 105 -8.35 10.77 -2.81
N ARG A 106 -8.73 11.83 -2.09
CA ARG A 106 -8.00 12.30 -0.89
C ARG A 106 -7.79 11.19 0.15
N TYR A 107 -8.77 10.30 0.23
CA TYR A 107 -8.74 9.13 1.11
C TYR A 107 -7.50 8.25 0.89
N PHE A 108 -7.05 8.13 -0.36
CA PHE A 108 -5.87 7.36 -0.74
C PHE A 108 -4.69 8.26 -1.09
N GLN A 109 -4.42 9.35 -0.38
CA GLN A 109 -3.19 10.14 -0.58
C GLN A 109 -2.08 9.66 0.36
N ASN A 110 -0.92 9.29 -0.21
CA ASN A 110 0.19 8.67 0.54
C ASN A 110 -0.24 7.40 1.29
N VAL A 111 -1.14 6.62 0.70
CA VAL A 111 -1.60 5.35 1.25
C VAL A 111 -0.87 4.22 0.52
N PRO A 112 -0.31 3.25 1.25
CA PRO A 112 0.24 2.01 0.68
C PRO A 112 -0.84 1.26 -0.08
N LYS A 113 -0.51 0.65 -1.21
CA LYS A 113 -1.50 -0.12 -1.96
C LYS A 113 -1.60 -1.57 -1.50
N ARG A 114 -0.48 -2.21 -1.12
CA ARG A 114 -0.40 -3.67 -0.93
C ARG A 114 -1.37 -4.21 0.12
N LEU A 115 -1.39 -3.60 1.30
CA LEU A 115 -2.10 -4.09 2.48
C LEU A 115 -3.25 -3.18 2.95
N SER A 116 -3.78 -2.33 2.05
CA SER A 116 -4.90 -1.42 2.36
C SER A 116 -6.16 -1.74 1.55
N GLU A 117 -7.25 -1.04 1.91
CA GLU A 117 -8.56 -1.06 1.26
C GLU A 117 -8.49 -0.64 -0.22
N TYR A 118 -7.38 -0.03 -0.66
CA TYR A 118 -7.18 0.41 -2.04
C TYR A 118 -7.47 -0.70 -3.05
N ASN A 119 -7.03 -1.94 -2.77
CA ASN A 119 -7.19 -3.07 -3.69
C ASN A 119 -8.66 -3.43 -3.91
N PHE A 120 -9.47 -3.40 -2.86
CA PHE A 120 -10.91 -3.66 -2.94
C PHE A 120 -11.61 -2.53 -3.70
N SER A 121 -11.32 -1.27 -3.37
CA SER A 121 -11.87 -0.12 -4.10
C SER A 121 -11.53 -0.16 -5.59
N MET A 122 -10.30 -0.58 -5.94
CA MET A 122 -9.88 -0.72 -7.33
C MET A 122 -10.56 -1.92 -8.01
N GLY A 123 -10.65 -3.05 -7.31
CA GLY A 123 -11.34 -4.25 -7.79
C GLY A 123 -12.80 -3.99 -8.12
N ASP A 124 -13.55 -3.34 -7.21
CA ASP A 124 -14.96 -2.97 -7.44
C ASP A 124 -15.14 -2.05 -8.66
N LYS A 125 -14.21 -1.10 -8.84
CA LYS A 125 -14.29 -0.10 -9.93
C LYS A 125 -13.81 -0.64 -11.28
N LYS A 126 -12.92 -1.64 -11.30
CA LYS A 126 -12.17 -2.03 -12.51
C LYS A 126 -12.14 -3.53 -12.82
N GLY A 127 -12.67 -4.37 -11.95
CA GLY A 127 -12.67 -5.83 -12.09
C GLY A 127 -11.31 -6.50 -11.84
N ALA A 128 -10.29 -5.74 -11.41
CA ALA A 128 -8.97 -6.26 -11.06
C ALA A 128 -8.33 -5.37 -9.99
N ALA A 129 -7.74 -5.98 -8.98
CA ALA A 129 -6.95 -5.28 -7.97
C ALA A 129 -5.49 -5.15 -8.42
N TRP A 130 -4.86 -4.04 -8.04
CA TRP A 130 -3.45 -3.76 -8.35
C TRP A 130 -2.53 -4.88 -7.85
N VAL A 131 -2.78 -5.36 -6.63
CA VAL A 131 -1.93 -6.35 -5.96
C VAL A 131 -1.88 -7.69 -6.68
N GLN A 132 -2.93 -8.07 -7.43
CA GLN A 132 -2.98 -9.36 -8.13
C GLN A 132 -1.80 -9.54 -9.08
N SER A 133 -1.49 -8.51 -9.90
CA SER A 133 -0.36 -8.60 -10.82
C SER A 133 0.98 -8.58 -10.10
N VAL A 134 1.05 -7.85 -8.99
CA VAL A 134 2.28 -7.71 -8.22
C VAL A 134 2.67 -9.05 -7.59
N VAL A 135 1.76 -9.68 -6.85
CA VAL A 135 2.07 -10.97 -6.20
C VAL A 135 2.29 -12.09 -7.21
N ALA A 136 1.59 -12.05 -8.36
CA ALA A 136 1.82 -13.00 -9.44
C ALA A 136 3.22 -12.87 -10.05
N VAL A 137 3.73 -11.65 -10.19
CA VAL A 137 5.09 -11.39 -10.72
C VAL A 137 6.15 -11.70 -9.67
N GLU A 138 5.95 -11.35 -8.40
CA GLU A 138 6.84 -11.75 -7.30
C GLU A 138 7.03 -13.26 -7.26
N LYS A 139 5.93 -14.00 -7.37
CA LYS A 139 5.96 -15.47 -7.44
C LYS A 139 6.76 -15.97 -8.64
N GLN A 140 6.52 -15.44 -9.84
CA GLN A 140 7.31 -15.79 -11.02
C GLN A 140 8.80 -15.49 -10.83
N MET A 141 9.14 -14.34 -10.23
CA MET A 141 10.54 -13.98 -9.98
C MET A 141 11.23 -14.98 -9.04
N ILE A 142 10.54 -15.41 -7.98
CA ILE A 142 11.04 -16.43 -7.06
C ILE A 142 11.11 -17.81 -7.74
N GLU A 143 10.08 -18.24 -8.47
CA GLU A 143 10.05 -19.57 -9.10
C GLU A 143 11.08 -19.71 -10.22
N GLU A 144 11.25 -18.66 -11.02
CA GLU A 144 12.18 -18.63 -12.17
C GLU A 144 13.59 -18.16 -11.79
N GLN A 145 13.79 -17.70 -10.55
CA GLN A 145 15.06 -17.19 -10.04
C GLN A 145 15.65 -16.06 -10.92
N ARG A 146 14.78 -15.14 -11.39
CA ARG A 146 15.16 -13.95 -12.15
C ARG A 146 14.30 -12.76 -11.75
N VAL A 147 14.85 -11.55 -11.82
CA VAL A 147 14.13 -10.31 -11.45
C VAL A 147 13.85 -9.38 -12.64
N THR A 148 14.37 -9.73 -13.82
CA THR A 148 14.24 -8.93 -15.05
C THR A 148 13.61 -9.73 -16.17
N GLY A 149 13.17 -9.02 -17.20
CA GLY A 149 12.54 -9.60 -18.39
C GLY A 149 11.02 -9.53 -18.33
N GLU A 150 10.38 -10.25 -19.24
CA GLU A 150 8.92 -10.29 -19.34
C GLU A 150 8.33 -11.21 -18.26
N PHE A 151 7.19 -10.80 -17.71
CA PHE A 151 6.43 -11.58 -16.74
C PHE A 151 4.94 -11.47 -17.06
N ASP A 152 4.20 -12.53 -16.76
CA ASP A 152 2.76 -12.54 -16.95
C ASP A 152 2.09 -11.64 -15.91
N THR A 153 1.16 -10.81 -16.37
CA THR A 153 0.39 -9.89 -15.53
C THR A 153 -1.11 -10.05 -15.77
N ILE A 154 -1.91 -9.64 -14.79
CA ILE A 154 -3.37 -9.63 -14.92
C ILE A 154 -3.79 -8.38 -15.69
N SER A 155 -4.68 -8.57 -16.67
CA SER A 155 -5.27 -7.48 -17.44
C SER A 155 -5.92 -6.46 -16.51
N GLY A 156 -5.59 -5.17 -16.70
CA GLY A 156 -6.08 -4.08 -15.85
C GLY A 156 -5.21 -3.76 -14.62
N ALA A 157 -4.25 -4.62 -14.25
CA ALA A 157 -3.37 -4.44 -13.09
C ALA A 157 -1.86 -4.40 -13.42
N SER A 158 -1.46 -4.37 -14.70
CA SER A 158 -0.07 -4.44 -15.15
C SER A 158 0.73 -3.12 -15.07
N ASN A 159 0.06 -1.97 -14.96
CA ASN A 159 0.70 -0.66 -15.13
C ASN A 159 1.87 -0.41 -14.16
N SER A 160 1.69 -0.73 -12.88
CA SER A 160 2.73 -0.50 -11.87
C SER A 160 3.85 -1.52 -11.94
N VAL A 161 3.56 -2.75 -12.39
CA VAL A 161 4.58 -3.74 -12.69
C VAL A 161 5.52 -3.19 -13.77
N ASN A 162 4.95 -2.79 -14.92
CA ASN A 162 5.74 -2.38 -16.08
C ASN A 162 6.45 -1.03 -15.91
N GLN A 163 5.89 -0.13 -15.10
CA GLN A 163 6.41 1.24 -14.97
C GLN A 163 7.16 1.50 -13.66
N SER A 164 7.17 0.54 -12.74
CA SER A 164 7.88 0.68 -11.47
C SER A 164 8.59 -0.61 -11.08
N MET A 165 7.87 -1.71 -10.84
CA MET A 165 8.47 -2.93 -10.30
C MET A 165 9.63 -3.44 -11.19
N ILE A 166 9.39 -3.61 -12.49
CA ILE A 166 10.43 -4.09 -13.43
C ILE A 166 11.57 -3.07 -13.59
N PRO A 167 11.33 -1.77 -13.84
CA PRO A 167 12.41 -0.77 -13.86
C PRO A 167 13.24 -0.70 -12.58
N LEU A 168 12.63 -0.89 -11.41
CA LEU A 168 13.35 -0.96 -10.13
C LEU A 168 14.18 -2.23 -10.04
N ALA A 169 13.63 -3.37 -10.47
CA ALA A 169 14.34 -4.64 -10.50
C ALA A 169 15.55 -4.61 -11.46
N GLU A 170 15.43 -3.97 -12.62
CA GLU A 170 16.53 -3.75 -13.56
C GLU A 170 17.67 -2.94 -12.95
N LYS A 171 17.36 -1.96 -12.08
CA LYS A 171 18.37 -1.18 -11.35
C LYS A 171 19.05 -1.98 -10.25
N LEU A 172 18.32 -2.89 -9.59
CA LEU A 172 18.88 -3.76 -8.55
C LEU A 172 19.67 -4.93 -9.14
N ALA A 173 19.33 -5.43 -10.33
CA ALA A 173 19.90 -6.64 -10.91
C ALA A 173 21.45 -6.68 -10.91
N PRO A 174 22.19 -5.61 -11.28
CA PRO A 174 23.66 -5.62 -11.23
C PRO A 174 24.25 -5.72 -9.83
N LEU A 175 23.46 -5.44 -8.79
CA LEU A 175 23.88 -5.49 -7.39
C LEU A 175 23.67 -6.89 -6.79
N LEU A 176 22.74 -7.68 -7.34
CA LEU A 176 22.37 -8.98 -6.77
C LEU A 176 23.49 -10.03 -6.81
N ASP A 177 24.51 -9.83 -7.66
CA ASP A 177 25.69 -10.70 -7.76
C ASP A 177 26.83 -10.29 -6.80
N GLN A 178 26.62 -9.25 -5.99
CA GLN A 178 27.61 -8.72 -5.07
C GLN A 178 27.12 -8.86 -3.64
N PRO A 179 27.97 -9.24 -2.66
CA PRO A 179 27.54 -9.29 -1.27
C PRO A 179 26.95 -7.96 -0.78
N SER A 180 25.80 -8.01 -0.11
CA SER A 180 25.19 -6.82 0.49
C SER A 180 25.77 -6.53 1.87
N ALA A 181 26.04 -5.25 2.14
CA ALA A 181 26.34 -4.73 3.48
C ALA A 181 25.10 -4.74 4.40
N LYS A 182 23.91 -4.87 3.80
CA LYS A 182 22.63 -5.00 4.51
C LYS A 182 22.21 -6.46 4.58
N LYS A 183 21.86 -6.91 5.77
CA LYS A 183 21.27 -8.23 6.02
C LYS A 183 19.80 -8.05 6.43
N TYR A 184 18.96 -8.90 5.87
CA TYR A 184 17.55 -8.96 6.17
C TYR A 184 17.26 -10.19 7.01
N TYR A 185 16.38 -10.02 7.99
CA TYR A 185 15.83 -11.06 8.83
C TYR A 185 14.33 -10.81 8.97
N SER A 186 13.50 -11.82 8.76
CA SER A 186 12.09 -11.74 9.12
C SER A 186 11.59 -13.04 9.69
N ILE A 187 10.49 -12.96 10.43
CA ILE A 187 9.74 -14.12 10.88
C ILE A 187 8.24 -13.85 10.76
N ALA A 188 7.48 -14.83 10.26
CA ALA A 188 6.04 -14.81 10.30
C ALA A 188 5.45 -16.04 10.98
N GLU A 189 4.43 -15.86 11.80
CA GLU A 189 3.66 -16.94 12.41
C GLU A 189 2.16 -16.62 12.44
N LYS A 190 1.32 -17.66 12.31
CA LYS A 190 -0.12 -17.56 12.57
C LYS A 190 -0.34 -17.35 14.07
N LEU A 191 -0.99 -16.26 14.44
CA LEU A 191 -1.27 -15.88 15.83
C LEU A 191 -2.60 -16.47 16.35
N GLY A 192 -3.44 -16.97 15.46
CA GLY A 192 -4.84 -17.32 15.76
C GLY A 192 -5.80 -16.18 15.43
N GLY A 193 -7.11 -16.42 15.50
CA GLY A 193 -8.12 -15.38 15.24
C GLY A 193 -8.17 -14.83 13.80
N GLY A 194 -7.43 -15.43 12.87
CA GLY A 194 -7.26 -14.94 11.50
C GLY A 194 -6.15 -13.90 11.34
N LEU A 195 -5.17 -13.85 12.25
CA LEU A 195 -4.01 -12.96 12.15
C LEU A 195 -2.71 -13.72 11.91
N THR A 196 -1.84 -13.13 11.09
CA THR A 196 -0.44 -13.51 10.93
C THR A 196 0.44 -12.36 11.43
N GLY A 197 1.26 -12.62 12.44
CA GLY A 197 2.24 -11.65 12.92
C GLY A 197 3.49 -11.71 12.05
N PHE A 198 4.05 -10.56 11.71
CA PHE A 198 5.21 -10.46 10.82
C PHE A 198 6.21 -9.43 11.33
N VAL A 199 7.42 -9.87 11.68
CA VAL A 199 8.53 -9.00 12.08
C VAL A 199 9.58 -9.01 10.99
N GLN A 200 10.06 -7.84 10.58
CA GLN A 200 11.20 -7.64 9.69
C GLN A 200 12.27 -6.81 10.39
N VAL A 201 13.54 -7.17 10.24
CA VAL A 201 14.69 -6.47 10.80
C VAL A 201 15.75 -6.34 9.71
N VAL A 202 16.23 -5.12 9.49
CA VAL A 202 17.35 -4.83 8.58
C VAL A 202 18.55 -4.41 9.40
N ILE A 203 19.66 -5.10 9.19
CA ILE A 203 20.93 -4.85 9.84
C ILE A 203 21.93 -4.36 8.79
N GLU A 204 22.64 -3.28 9.09
CA GLU A 204 23.73 -2.78 8.26
C GLU A 204 24.95 -2.54 9.14
N ASN A 205 26.10 -3.11 8.74
CA ASN A 205 27.37 -2.98 9.47
C ASN A 205 27.27 -3.32 10.98
N GLY A 206 26.50 -4.37 11.30
CA GLY A 206 26.30 -4.85 12.67
C GLY A 206 25.35 -4.01 13.53
N LYS A 207 24.58 -3.10 12.92
CA LYS A 207 23.57 -2.26 13.60
C LYS A 207 22.20 -2.45 12.99
N ILE A 208 21.17 -2.49 13.82
CA ILE A 208 19.77 -2.44 13.40
C ILE A 208 19.49 -1.06 12.81
N THR A 209 19.05 -1.05 11.56
CA THR A 209 18.69 0.17 10.81
C THR A 209 17.18 0.30 10.60
N SER A 210 16.45 -0.82 10.72
CA SER A 210 15.00 -0.84 10.68
C SER A 210 14.48 -2.06 11.41
N VAL A 211 13.36 -1.91 12.10
CA VAL A 211 12.45 -2.99 12.46
C VAL A 211 11.04 -2.62 12.02
N ARG A 212 10.31 -3.56 11.44
CA ARG A 212 8.88 -3.42 11.16
C ARG A 212 8.15 -4.56 11.82
N TYR A 213 7.01 -4.25 12.42
CA TYR A 213 6.09 -5.25 12.93
C TYR A 213 4.68 -4.95 12.44
N ASP A 214 4.00 -5.98 11.97
CA ASP A 214 2.62 -5.89 11.53
C ASP A 214 1.83 -7.14 11.93
N GLU A 215 0.51 -7.00 11.97
CA GLU A 215 -0.43 -8.11 12.07
C GLU A 215 -1.35 -8.05 10.85
N ILE A 216 -1.22 -9.07 9.99
CA ILE A 216 -1.88 -9.15 8.69
C ILE A 216 -3.11 -10.05 8.85
N PHE A 217 -4.26 -9.55 8.40
CA PHE A 217 -5.50 -10.32 8.42
C PHE A 217 -5.47 -11.43 7.36
N ALA A 218 -6.18 -12.52 7.65
CA ALA A 218 -6.25 -13.68 6.78
C ALA A 218 -6.77 -13.35 5.37
N ASN A 219 -6.49 -14.26 4.43
CA ASN A 219 -6.91 -14.08 3.03
C ASN A 219 -8.41 -14.23 2.81
N THR A 220 -9.12 -14.84 3.77
CA THR A 220 -10.56 -15.06 3.69
C THR A 220 -11.26 -14.54 4.97
N PRO A 221 -12.45 -13.94 4.85
CA PRO A 221 -13.24 -13.53 6.02
C PRO A 221 -13.59 -14.69 6.96
N GLU A 222 -13.69 -15.91 6.45
CA GLU A 222 -14.06 -17.12 7.21
C GLU A 222 -13.00 -17.50 8.24
N GLU A 223 -11.73 -17.26 7.92
CA GLU A 223 -10.59 -17.50 8.82
C GLU A 223 -10.49 -16.46 9.95
N ILE A 224 -11.22 -15.35 9.86
CA ILE A 224 -11.24 -14.29 10.88
C ILE A 224 -12.39 -14.58 11.86
N GLU A 225 -12.02 -14.82 13.11
CA GLU A 225 -12.95 -15.23 14.17
C GLU A 225 -13.86 -14.09 14.62
N ASP A 226 -13.30 -12.89 14.81
CA ASP A 226 -14.07 -11.71 15.23
C ASP A 226 -14.90 -11.18 14.05
N PRO A 227 -16.24 -11.20 14.14
CA PRO A 227 -17.11 -10.71 13.07
C PRO A 227 -16.85 -9.24 12.71
N ALA A 228 -16.43 -8.40 13.66
CA ALA A 228 -16.15 -6.99 13.41
C ALA A 228 -14.87 -6.79 12.57
N LEU A 229 -13.96 -7.77 12.57
CA LEU A 229 -12.69 -7.68 11.87
C LEU A 229 -12.71 -8.34 10.48
N LYS A 230 -13.78 -9.06 10.13
CA LYS A 230 -13.91 -9.77 8.84
C LYS A 230 -13.77 -8.86 7.62
N ALA A 231 -14.15 -7.59 7.73
CA ALA A 231 -14.03 -6.61 6.65
C ALA A 231 -12.56 -6.29 6.29
N PHE A 232 -11.61 -6.56 7.18
CA PHE A 232 -10.19 -6.26 6.97
C PHE A 232 -9.40 -7.43 6.34
N TYR A 233 -10.07 -8.49 5.87
CA TYR A 233 -9.38 -9.59 5.18
C TYR A 233 -8.46 -9.07 4.07
N ARG A 234 -7.27 -9.68 3.93
CA ARG A 234 -6.17 -9.27 3.03
C ARG A 234 -5.63 -7.85 3.22
N GLN A 235 -5.90 -7.24 4.38
CA GLN A 235 -5.30 -5.97 4.80
C GLN A 235 -4.41 -6.23 6.02
N SER A 236 -3.75 -5.20 6.51
CA SER A 236 -3.02 -5.27 7.78
C SER A 236 -3.42 -4.16 8.74
N LYS A 237 -3.15 -4.37 10.03
CA LYS A 237 -3.40 -3.34 11.05
C LYS A 237 -2.57 -2.09 10.83
N TYR A 238 -1.35 -2.22 10.31
CA TYR A 238 -0.48 -1.09 10.04
C TYR A 238 -0.92 -0.29 8.81
N GLU A 239 -1.25 -0.95 7.70
CA GLU A 239 -1.43 -0.29 6.39
C GLU A 239 -2.90 0.01 6.04
N SER A 240 -3.86 -0.60 6.75
CA SER A 240 -5.29 -0.29 6.63
C SER A 240 -5.59 1.13 7.13
N VAL A 241 -6.35 1.88 6.34
CA VAL A 241 -6.75 3.25 6.67
C VAL A 241 -7.97 3.25 7.60
N GLU A 242 -8.84 2.25 7.50
CA GLU A 242 -10.07 2.15 8.31
C GLU A 242 -9.87 1.39 9.62
N TYR A 243 -8.79 0.63 9.77
CA TYR A 243 -8.54 -0.13 10.98
C TYR A 243 -8.41 0.78 12.20
N GLN A 244 -9.21 0.47 13.23
CA GLN A 244 -9.21 1.18 14.49
C GLN A 244 -8.67 0.28 15.58
N GLU A 245 -7.49 0.63 16.07
CA GLU A 245 -6.80 -0.08 17.13
C GLU A 245 -7.51 0.16 18.49
N PRO A 246 -7.95 -0.91 19.19
CA PRO A 246 -8.67 -0.82 20.47
C PRO A 246 -7.98 0.00 21.56
N SER A 247 -6.65 0.05 21.57
CA SER A 247 -5.89 0.91 22.52
C SER A 247 -6.05 2.42 22.29
N ARG A 248 -6.74 2.82 21.21
CA ARG A 248 -7.03 4.21 20.78
C ARG A 248 -5.79 5.03 20.43
N ILE A 249 -4.69 4.35 20.14
CA ILE A 249 -3.52 4.88 19.46
C ILE A 249 -3.37 4.06 18.18
N GLY A 250 -3.23 4.72 17.02
CA GLY A 250 -3.10 4.03 15.73
C GLY A 250 -2.00 2.96 15.79
N PHE A 251 -2.28 1.76 15.27
CA PHE A 251 -1.33 0.66 15.29
C PHE A 251 -0.02 1.06 14.59
N ASN A 252 -0.12 1.68 13.42
CA ASN A 252 1.02 2.24 12.69
C ASN A 252 1.87 3.21 13.54
N ILE A 253 1.24 4.10 14.32
CA ILE A 253 1.96 5.04 15.20
C ILE A 253 2.74 4.31 16.28
N GLN A 254 2.16 3.25 16.85
CA GLN A 254 2.84 2.42 17.84
C GLN A 254 4.05 1.71 17.22
N MET A 255 3.90 1.17 16.00
CA MET A 255 4.98 0.47 15.30
C MET A 255 6.07 1.40 14.75
N ASP A 256 5.72 2.62 14.36
CA ASP A 256 6.69 3.68 14.04
C ASP A 256 7.54 4.05 15.25
N ALA A 257 6.91 4.17 16.42
CA ALA A 257 7.60 4.43 17.68
C ALA A 257 8.53 3.27 18.07
N LEU A 258 8.06 2.02 17.88
CA LEU A 258 8.90 0.83 18.04
C LEU A 258 10.14 0.89 17.14
N ASN A 259 9.96 1.16 15.84
CA ASN A 259 11.07 1.26 14.90
C ASN A 259 12.10 2.31 15.34
N ALA A 260 11.64 3.52 15.64
CA ALA A 260 12.51 4.60 16.10
C ALA A 260 13.29 4.21 17.37
N LYS A 261 12.60 3.60 18.34
CA LYS A 261 13.18 3.16 19.61
C LYS A 261 14.24 2.09 19.40
N VAL A 262 13.96 1.04 18.65
CA VAL A 262 14.91 -0.05 18.39
C VAL A 262 16.12 0.44 17.61
N VAL A 263 15.93 1.34 16.64
CA VAL A 263 17.06 1.93 15.90
C VAL A 263 17.93 2.79 16.83
N GLU A 264 17.35 3.49 17.79
CA GLU A 264 18.10 4.26 18.78
C GLU A 264 18.85 3.36 19.78
N THR A 265 18.16 2.39 20.38
CA THR A 265 18.67 1.58 21.50
C THR A 265 19.43 0.34 21.06
N GLN A 266 19.20 -0.13 19.83
CA GLN A 266 19.68 -1.41 19.31
C GLN A 266 19.14 -2.62 20.08
N ASP A 267 18.01 -2.46 20.79
CA ASP A 267 17.38 -3.52 21.59
C ASP A 267 15.98 -3.84 21.04
N LEU A 268 15.85 -5.01 20.40
CA LEU A 268 14.59 -5.50 19.84
C LEU A 268 13.51 -5.81 20.89
N LEU A 269 13.86 -5.88 22.18
CA LEU A 269 12.94 -6.30 23.24
C LEU A 269 12.59 -5.16 24.20
N ASP A 270 13.19 -3.97 24.04
CA ASP A 270 12.93 -2.82 24.90
C ASP A 270 11.65 -2.08 24.48
N LEU A 271 10.55 -2.36 25.18
CA LEU A 271 9.29 -1.65 25.02
C LEU A 271 9.15 -0.42 25.94
N ASN A 272 10.16 -0.10 26.76
CA ASN A 272 10.01 0.95 27.76
C ASN A 272 9.75 2.32 27.12
N GLY A 273 8.68 2.97 27.57
CA GLY A 273 8.25 4.28 27.07
C GLY A 273 7.49 4.23 25.75
N LEU A 274 7.22 3.04 25.20
CA LEU A 274 6.34 2.90 24.04
C LEU A 274 4.87 3.00 24.46
N PRO A 275 4.00 3.54 23.58
CA PRO A 275 2.57 3.69 23.83
C PRO A 275 1.87 2.34 24.11
N SER A 276 0.83 2.37 24.94
CA SER A 276 -0.07 1.23 25.18
C SER A 276 0.64 -0.05 25.66
N THR A 277 1.73 0.07 26.41
CA THR A 277 2.49 -1.07 26.96
C THR A 277 2.07 -1.47 28.38
N ASP A 278 1.50 -0.55 29.15
CA ASP A 278 0.99 -0.82 30.51
C ASP A 278 -0.37 -1.52 30.49
N GLU A 279 -0.63 -2.37 31.51
CA GLU A 279 -1.86 -3.18 31.63
C GLU A 279 -3.16 -2.36 31.59
N SER A 280 -3.14 -1.12 32.08
CA SER A 280 -4.28 -0.20 32.08
C SER A 280 -3.85 1.20 31.66
N GLY A 281 -4.64 1.85 30.80
CA GLY A 281 -4.46 3.24 30.42
C GLY A 281 -5.60 4.13 30.90
N ASP A 282 -5.28 5.38 31.23
CA ASP A 282 -6.27 6.45 31.34
C ASP A 282 -6.02 7.42 30.18
N TYR A 283 -6.94 7.43 29.22
CA TYR A 283 -6.76 8.19 27.99
C TYR A 283 -6.45 9.67 28.24
N ALA A 284 -7.00 10.27 29.31
CA ALA A 284 -6.77 11.67 29.62
C ALA A 284 -5.32 11.98 30.03
N SER A 285 -4.62 11.02 30.65
CA SER A 285 -3.26 11.20 31.16
C SER A 285 -2.20 10.47 30.34
N SER A 286 -2.50 9.31 29.78
CA SER A 286 -1.55 8.45 29.05
C SER A 286 -1.76 8.41 27.54
N GLY A 287 -2.89 8.92 27.03
CA GLY A 287 -3.22 8.90 25.60
C GLY A 287 -3.69 7.55 25.06
N PHE A 288 -3.83 6.52 25.90
CA PHE A 288 -4.38 5.20 25.54
C PHE A 288 -5.37 4.70 26.58
N THR A 289 -6.21 3.74 26.20
CA THR A 289 -7.23 3.17 27.10
C THR A 289 -6.83 1.81 27.67
N ILE A 290 -6.17 0.98 26.88
CA ILE A 290 -5.82 -0.39 27.25
C ILE A 290 -4.46 -0.74 26.65
N ARG A 291 -3.80 -1.73 27.24
CA ARG A 291 -2.61 -2.35 26.66
C ARG A 291 -2.92 -2.91 25.27
N ASN A 292 -2.01 -2.72 24.32
CA ASN A 292 -2.10 -3.41 23.03
C ASN A 292 -1.51 -4.83 23.15
N THR A 293 -2.31 -5.86 22.86
CA THR A 293 -1.87 -7.26 22.90
C THR A 293 -0.82 -7.58 21.84
N ALA A 294 -0.72 -6.78 20.78
CA ALA A 294 0.28 -6.93 19.73
C ALA A 294 1.72 -6.86 20.28
N TRP A 295 1.94 -6.21 21.42
CA TRP A 295 3.25 -6.18 22.07
C TRP A 295 3.72 -7.58 22.52
N ASP A 296 2.83 -8.46 22.97
CA ASP A 296 3.22 -9.83 23.35
C ASP A 296 3.57 -10.67 22.12
N ASN A 297 2.78 -10.52 21.05
CA ASN A 297 3.02 -11.17 19.78
C ASN A 297 4.36 -10.71 19.16
N TYR A 298 4.62 -9.40 19.20
CA TYR A 298 5.90 -8.83 18.81
C TYR A 298 7.06 -9.43 19.60
N LEU A 299 7.02 -9.38 20.94
CA LEU A 299 8.12 -9.86 21.78
C LEU A 299 8.43 -11.34 21.55
N LYS A 300 7.40 -12.17 21.33
CA LYS A 300 7.57 -13.57 20.97
C LYS A 300 8.35 -13.71 19.66
N LEU A 301 7.90 -13.05 18.61
CA LEU A 301 8.52 -13.14 17.28
C LEU A 301 9.92 -12.51 17.25
N ALA A 302 10.07 -11.31 17.81
CA ALA A 302 11.32 -10.58 17.92
C ALA A 302 12.36 -11.35 18.75
N GLY A 303 11.94 -12.03 19.83
CA GLY A 303 12.81 -12.90 20.62
C GLY A 303 13.40 -14.04 19.78
N THR A 304 12.55 -14.78 19.07
CA THR A 304 12.99 -15.85 18.16
C THR A 304 13.92 -15.33 17.08
N LEU A 305 13.59 -14.18 16.48
CA LEU A 305 14.41 -13.59 15.42
C LEU A 305 15.76 -13.11 15.93
N LEU A 306 15.80 -12.53 17.14
CA LEU A 306 17.02 -12.07 17.80
C LEU A 306 17.99 -13.22 18.09
N GLU A 307 17.48 -14.40 18.47
CA GLU A 307 18.32 -15.59 18.64
C GLU A 307 19.00 -16.00 17.33
N GLU A 308 18.27 -16.00 16.21
CA GLU A 308 18.83 -16.33 14.90
C GLU A 308 19.83 -15.27 14.43
N ILE A 309 19.55 -13.98 14.64
CA ILE A 309 20.47 -12.87 14.35
C ILE A 309 21.79 -13.02 15.13
N LYS A 310 21.70 -13.35 16.42
CA LYS A 310 22.88 -13.56 17.29
C LYS A 310 23.69 -14.78 16.85
N LYS A 311 23.02 -15.87 16.48
CA LYS A 311 23.66 -17.09 15.98
C LYS A 311 24.47 -16.85 14.70
N ASP A 312 24.00 -15.96 13.84
CA ASP A 312 24.71 -15.56 12.63
C ASP A 312 25.85 -14.54 12.89
N GLY A 313 25.97 -14.01 14.12
CA GLY A 313 26.94 -12.97 14.47
C GLY A 313 26.68 -11.65 13.74
N ALA A 314 25.42 -11.38 13.39
CA ALA A 314 25.06 -10.22 12.58
C ALA A 314 25.00 -8.91 13.37
N LEU A 315 24.99 -8.93 14.70
CA LEU A 315 25.06 -7.75 15.57
C LEU A 315 26.45 -7.62 16.19
N ASN A 316 26.92 -6.38 16.38
CA ASN A 316 28.17 -6.05 17.08
C ASN A 316 28.04 -6.10 18.61
#